data_AF-A0A2V2EAZ2-F1
#
_entry.id   AF-A0A2V2EAZ2-F1
#
_cell.length_a   1.000
_cell.length_b   1.000
_cell.length_c   1.000
_cell.angle_alpha   90.00
_cell.angle_beta   90.00
_cell.angle_gamma   90.00
#
_symmetry.space_group_name_H-M   'P 1'
#
loop_
_entity.id
_entity.type
_entity.pdbx_description
1 polymer ?
#
loop_
_entity_poly.entity_id
_entity_poly.type
_entity_poly.pdbx_seq_one_letter_code
_entity_poly.pdbx_strand_id
1 'polypeptide(L)'
;MTVVKITVILFLFKTILGYKIRKIFNNIVEGVVFLKTEEFKAVAKTKEKKSPIVKDCILAFIIGGLICVVGQAIFDMYVGVCKMDIETAQTFTSISLVFLSAIFTGFGLYDKLAKIGGAGTLVPITGFANAMVSPALEFKKEGLILGTGVKMFSIAGPVIVYGTCASFIYGLIYYIIKMVA
;
A
#
# COMPACT_ATOMS: atom_id res chain seq x y z
N MET A 1 14.69 -1.84 15.99
CA MET A 1 14.57 -3.30 15.72
C MET A 1 13.17 -3.87 15.95
N THR A 2 12.34 -3.27 16.82
CA THR A 2 10.95 -3.69 17.08
C THR A 2 9.99 -3.40 15.91
N VAL A 3 10.21 -2.29 15.19
CA VAL A 3 9.40 -1.89 14.02
C VAL A 3 9.54 -2.89 12.87
N VAL A 4 10.76 -3.37 12.60
CA VAL A 4 11.02 -4.38 11.55
C VAL A 4 10.38 -5.73 11.88
N LYS A 5 10.40 -6.15 13.15
CA LYS A 5 9.72 -7.39 13.60
C LYS A 5 8.19 -7.29 13.46
N ILE A 6 7.61 -6.14 13.79
CA ILE A 6 6.18 -5.87 13.63
C ILE A 6 5.81 -5.82 12.14
N THR A 7 6.62 -5.21 11.28
CA THR A 7 6.38 -5.19 9.83
C THR A 7 6.48 -6.59 9.21
N VAL A 8 7.43 -7.44 9.64
CA VAL A 8 7.55 -8.83 9.16
C VAL A 8 6.40 -9.72 9.67
N ILE A 9 5.96 -9.53 10.92
CA ILE A 9 4.77 -10.20 11.46
C ILE A 9 3.51 -9.72 10.75
N LEU A 10 3.36 -8.41 10.48
CA LEU A 10 2.29 -7.87 9.64
C LEU A 10 2.40 -8.33 8.19
N PHE A 11 3.59 -8.63 7.65
CA PHE A 11 3.78 -9.16 6.30
C PHE A 11 3.37 -10.64 6.21
N LEU A 12 3.69 -11.43 7.23
CA LEU A 12 3.21 -12.82 7.37
C LEU A 12 1.70 -12.86 7.63
N PHE A 13 1.18 -11.97 8.48
CA PHE A 13 -0.25 -11.81 8.69
C PHE A 13 -0.92 -11.32 7.41
N LYS A 14 -0.41 -10.32 6.67
CA LYS A 14 -0.97 -9.76 5.42
C LYS A 14 -0.78 -10.66 4.20
N THR A 15 0.08 -11.69 4.26
CA THR A 15 0.13 -12.75 3.25
C THR A 15 -0.98 -13.79 3.47
N ILE A 16 -1.28 -14.13 4.74
CA ILE A 16 -2.37 -15.06 5.11
C ILE A 16 -3.74 -14.35 5.09
N LEU A 17 -3.85 -13.15 5.68
CA LEU A 17 -4.95 -12.22 5.53
C LEU A 17 -5.06 -11.71 4.11
N GLY A 18 -4.00 -11.61 3.32
CA GLY A 18 -4.07 -11.16 1.93
C GLY A 18 -4.92 -12.09 1.07
N TYR A 19 -4.96 -13.38 1.39
CA TYR A 19 -5.86 -14.34 0.74
C TYR A 19 -7.31 -14.16 1.19
N LYS A 20 -7.55 -13.92 2.49
CA LYS A 20 -8.90 -13.76 3.06
C LYS A 20 -9.49 -12.36 2.80
N ILE A 21 -8.67 -11.32 2.80
CA ILE A 21 -8.97 -9.93 2.45
C ILE A 21 -9.08 -9.79 0.94
N ARG A 22 -8.26 -10.45 0.11
CA ARG A 22 -8.54 -10.48 -1.35
C ARG A 22 -9.89 -11.15 -1.63
N LYS A 23 -10.27 -12.19 -0.88
CA LYS A 23 -11.58 -12.85 -0.98
C LYS A 23 -12.73 -11.99 -0.44
N ILE A 24 -12.54 -11.29 0.67
CA ILE A 24 -13.52 -10.35 1.24
C ILE A 24 -13.65 -9.10 0.36
N PHE A 25 -12.54 -8.55 -0.13
CA PHE A 25 -12.51 -7.41 -1.05
C PHE A 25 -13.07 -7.79 -2.41
N ASN A 26 -12.81 -9.00 -2.95
CA ASN A 26 -13.52 -9.51 -4.13
C ASN A 26 -15.02 -9.68 -3.85
N ASN A 27 -15.43 -10.22 -2.71
CA ASN A 27 -16.85 -10.36 -2.36
C ASN A 27 -17.54 -9.00 -2.13
N ILE A 28 -16.82 -7.99 -1.64
CA ILE A 28 -17.31 -6.62 -1.46
C ILE A 28 -17.36 -5.89 -2.81
N VAL A 29 -16.37 -6.08 -3.68
CA VAL A 29 -16.39 -5.57 -5.06
C VAL A 29 -17.49 -6.25 -5.88
N GLU A 30 -17.68 -7.57 -5.75
CA GLU A 30 -18.82 -8.29 -6.33
C GLU A 30 -20.16 -7.85 -5.73
N GLY A 31 -20.19 -7.49 -4.43
CA GLY A 31 -21.39 -6.97 -3.76
C GLY A 31 -21.75 -5.53 -4.14
N VAL A 32 -20.77 -4.72 -4.55
CA VAL A 32 -20.97 -3.33 -5.02
C VAL A 32 -21.22 -3.27 -6.53
N VAL A 33 -20.73 -4.25 -7.30
CA VAL A 33 -21.01 -4.42 -8.75
C VAL A 33 -22.29 -5.23 -8.94
N PHE A 34 -23.36 -4.87 -8.22
CA PHE A 34 -24.71 -5.33 -8.54
C PHE A 34 -25.33 -4.39 -9.57
N LEU A 35 -24.77 -4.33 -10.77
CA LEU A 35 -25.52 -4.02 -11.99
C LEU A 35 -24.72 -4.50 -13.21
N LYS A 36 -25.29 -5.54 -13.85
CA LYS A 36 -25.06 -5.99 -15.23
C LYS A 36 -23.80 -6.84 -15.44
N THR A 37 -23.90 -8.17 -15.27
CA THR A 37 -23.27 -9.19 -16.14
C THR A 37 -23.23 -10.63 -15.58
N GLU A 38 -24.20 -11.46 -15.99
CA GLU A 38 -23.95 -12.91 -16.11
C GLU A 38 -23.05 -13.21 -17.33
N GLU A 39 -23.01 -12.31 -18.33
CA GLU A 39 -22.17 -12.44 -19.53
C GLU A 39 -20.66 -12.18 -19.28
N PHE A 40 -20.26 -11.23 -18.41
CA PHE A 40 -18.84 -11.06 -18.04
C PHE A 40 -18.32 -12.23 -17.22
N LYS A 41 -19.14 -12.89 -16.40
CA LYS A 41 -18.68 -14.05 -15.62
C LYS A 41 -18.24 -15.20 -16.53
N ALA A 42 -18.91 -15.36 -17.68
CA ALA A 42 -18.54 -16.36 -18.69
C ALA A 42 -17.24 -16.00 -19.43
N VAL A 43 -17.03 -14.71 -19.75
CA VAL A 43 -15.84 -14.20 -20.45
C VAL A 43 -14.61 -14.08 -19.53
N ALA A 44 -14.82 -13.76 -18.25
CA ALA A 44 -13.76 -13.71 -17.23
C ALA A 44 -13.23 -15.12 -16.90
N LYS A 45 -14.13 -16.11 -16.75
CA LYS A 45 -13.75 -17.51 -16.53
C LYS A 45 -12.90 -18.11 -17.65
N THR A 46 -13.06 -17.66 -18.90
CA THR A 46 -12.31 -18.22 -20.04
C THR A 46 -10.90 -17.63 -20.20
N LYS A 47 -10.59 -16.47 -19.58
CA LYS A 47 -9.29 -15.79 -19.70
C LYS A 47 -8.44 -15.79 -18.43
N GLU A 48 -8.90 -16.41 -17.34
CA GLU A 48 -8.09 -16.59 -16.13
C GLU A 48 -6.94 -17.58 -16.37
N LYS A 49 -5.81 -17.08 -16.87
CA LYS A 49 -4.54 -17.79 -16.69
C LYS A 49 -4.29 -17.90 -15.19
N LYS A 50 -4.28 -19.13 -14.66
CA LYS A 50 -3.74 -19.42 -13.32
C LYS A 50 -2.34 -18.83 -13.23
N SER A 51 -2.22 -17.68 -12.57
CA SER A 51 -0.91 -17.07 -12.35
C SER A 51 -0.07 -18.04 -11.50
N PRO A 52 1.20 -18.27 -11.82
CA PRO A 52 2.06 -19.15 -11.04
C PRO A 52 2.32 -18.50 -9.67
N ILE A 53 1.46 -18.83 -8.71
CA ILE A 53 1.40 -18.24 -7.36
C ILE A 53 2.80 -18.16 -6.71
N VAL A 54 3.59 -19.24 -6.83
CA VAL A 54 4.95 -19.30 -6.28
C VAL A 54 5.88 -18.26 -6.90
N LYS A 55 5.82 -18.08 -8.23
CA LYS A 55 6.66 -17.10 -8.93
C LYS A 55 6.28 -15.67 -8.56
N ASP A 56 4.97 -15.38 -8.45
CA ASP A 56 4.49 -14.07 -8.07
C ASP A 56 4.82 -13.75 -6.61
N CYS A 57 4.75 -14.74 -5.72
CA CYS A 57 5.17 -14.58 -4.32
C CYS A 57 6.67 -14.28 -4.21
N ILE A 58 7.52 -14.99 -4.97
CA ILE A 58 8.97 -14.75 -4.97
C ILE A 58 9.28 -13.36 -5.51
N LEU A 59 8.67 -12.96 -6.63
CA LEU A 59 8.85 -11.63 -7.20
C LEU A 59 8.36 -10.53 -6.26
N ALA A 60 7.20 -10.72 -5.62
CA ALA A 60 6.67 -9.78 -4.64
C ALA A 60 7.59 -9.63 -3.42
N PHE A 61 8.18 -10.74 -2.94
CA PHE A 61 9.13 -10.71 -1.84
C PHE A 61 10.44 -10.01 -2.22
N ILE A 62 11.00 -10.31 -3.40
CA ILE A 62 12.25 -9.70 -3.87
C ILE A 62 12.06 -8.20 -4.07
N ILE A 63 11.01 -7.78 -4.78
CA ILE A 63 10.78 -6.37 -5.08
C ILE A 63 10.40 -5.59 -3.82
N GLY A 64 9.54 -6.15 -2.96
CA GLY A 64 9.21 -5.54 -1.68
C GLY A 64 10.45 -5.42 -0.78
N GLY A 65 11.28 -6.46 -0.72
CA GLY A 65 12.54 -6.47 0.00
C GLY A 65 13.53 -5.43 -0.52
N LEU A 66 13.65 -5.28 -1.84
CA LEU A 66 14.53 -4.30 -2.47
C LEU A 66 14.09 -2.86 -2.15
N ILE A 67 12.78 -2.57 -2.15
CA ILE A 67 12.25 -1.28 -1.71
C ILE A 67 12.59 -1.02 -0.24
N CYS A 68 12.50 -2.03 0.63
CA CYS A 68 12.90 -1.90 2.03
C CYS A 68 14.41 -1.64 2.20
N VAL A 69 15.27 -2.28 1.40
CA VAL A 69 16.72 -2.03 1.40
C VAL A 69 17.02 -0.59 0.99
N VAL A 70 16.33 -0.07 -0.02
CA VAL A 70 16.45 1.35 -0.42
C VAL A 70 15.99 2.27 0.71
N GLY A 71 14.87 1.96 1.36
CA GLY A 71 14.40 2.72 2.52
C GLY A 71 15.39 2.72 3.69
N GLN A 72 15.99 1.57 3.98
CA GLN A 72 17.02 1.44 5.00
C GLN A 72 18.28 2.24 4.64
N ALA A 73 18.71 2.22 3.38
CA ALA A 73 19.86 3.01 2.93
C ALA A 73 19.63 4.52 3.08
N ILE A 74 18.41 5.00 2.78
CA ILE A 74 18.02 6.41 2.98
C ILE A 74 18.01 6.74 4.48
N PHE A 75 17.48 5.85 5.31
CA PHE A 75 17.46 6.02 6.76
C PHE A 75 18.88 6.07 7.35
N ASP A 76 19.75 5.13 6.96
CA ASP A 76 21.13 5.07 7.41
C ASP A 76 21.92 6.29 6.94
N MET A 77 21.59 6.85 5.76
CA MET A 77 22.14 8.13 5.30
C MET A 77 21.71 9.30 6.22
N TYR A 78 20.44 9.39 6.61
CA TYR A 78 19.97 10.46 7.50
C TYR A 78 20.53 10.35 8.93
N VAL A 79 20.63 9.13 9.46
CA VAL A 79 21.19 8.90 10.80
C VAL A 79 22.71 9.04 10.78
N GLY A 80 23.39 8.46 9.79
CA GLY A 80 24.85 8.40 9.73
C GLY A 80 25.50 9.70 9.24
N VAL A 81 25.02 10.24 8.12
CA VAL A 81 25.63 11.41 7.47
C VAL A 81 25.04 12.70 8.01
N CYS A 82 23.71 12.80 8.09
CA CYS A 82 23.03 14.01 8.57
C CYS A 82 22.92 14.10 10.10
N LYS A 83 23.33 13.04 10.83
CA LYS A 83 23.30 12.96 12.31
C LYS A 83 21.95 13.34 12.91
N MET A 84 20.87 12.99 12.22
CA MET A 84 19.52 13.25 12.69
C MET A 84 19.14 12.26 13.80
N ASP A 85 18.22 12.67 14.68
CA ASP A 85 17.62 11.72 15.61
C ASP A 85 16.82 10.63 14.84
N ILE A 86 16.59 9.50 15.50
CA ILE A 86 15.95 8.33 14.88
C ILE A 86 14.52 8.60 14.45
N GLU A 87 13.73 9.35 15.22
CA GLU A 87 12.31 9.64 14.92
C GLU A 87 12.20 10.58 13.71
N THR A 88 13.02 11.62 13.70
CA THR A 88 13.12 12.56 12.59
C THR A 88 13.64 11.85 11.36
N ALA A 89 14.71 11.05 11.45
CA ALA A 89 15.23 10.28 10.32
C ALA A 89 14.18 9.33 9.72
N GLN A 90 13.38 8.64 10.54
CA GLN A 90 12.28 7.77 10.06
C GLN A 90 11.21 8.56 9.28
N THR A 91 10.87 9.74 9.79
CA THR A 91 9.89 10.64 9.16
C THR A 91 10.41 11.12 7.80
N PHE A 92 11.65 11.58 7.75
CA PHE A 92 12.30 12.03 6.51
C PHE A 92 12.48 10.90 5.50
N THR A 93 12.85 9.69 5.94
CA THR A 93 12.90 8.51 5.05
C THR A 93 11.55 8.23 4.40
N SER A 94 10.48 8.27 5.19
CA SER A 94 9.12 8.01 4.68
C SER A 94 8.70 9.06 3.67
N ILE A 95 8.96 10.35 3.94
CA ILE A 95 8.71 11.46 3.02
C ILE A 95 9.49 11.28 1.72
N SER A 96 10.79 10.98 1.81
CA SER A 96 11.66 10.79 0.64
C SER A 96 11.21 9.62 -0.23
N LEU A 97 10.79 8.50 0.37
CA LEU A 97 10.24 7.36 -0.38
C LEU A 97 8.94 7.71 -1.10
N VAL A 98 8.03 8.43 -0.43
CA VAL A 98 6.78 8.90 -1.06
C VAL A 98 7.08 9.86 -2.22
N PHE A 99 7.99 10.81 -2.01
CA PHE A 99 8.41 11.77 -3.03
C PHE A 99 9.03 11.08 -4.24
N LEU A 100 9.98 10.17 -4.01
CA LEU A 100 10.65 9.43 -5.08
C LEU A 100 9.65 8.55 -5.84
N SER A 101 8.71 7.93 -5.13
CA SER A 101 7.62 7.18 -5.74
C SER A 101 6.72 8.06 -6.61
N ALA A 102 6.37 9.26 -6.16
CA ALA A 102 5.56 10.19 -6.94
C ALA A 102 6.25 10.60 -8.25
N ILE A 103 7.56 10.85 -8.21
CA ILE A 103 8.38 11.13 -9.40
C ILE A 103 8.36 9.94 -10.36
N PHE A 104 8.65 8.73 -9.88
CA PHE A 104 8.66 7.54 -10.73
C PHE A 104 7.28 7.18 -11.28
N THR A 105 6.21 7.52 -10.56
CA THR A 105 4.83 7.40 -11.05
C THR A 105 4.57 8.39 -12.17
N GLY A 106 5.01 9.66 -12.02
CA GLY A 106 4.92 10.68 -13.06
C GLY A 106 5.64 10.32 -14.37
N PHE A 107 6.75 9.61 -14.29
CA PHE A 107 7.46 9.08 -15.46
C PHE A 107 6.89 7.76 -16.02
N GLY A 108 5.85 7.20 -15.38
CA GLY A 108 5.27 5.90 -15.75
C GLY A 108 6.21 4.70 -15.52
N LEU A 109 7.29 4.90 -14.75
CA LEU A 109 8.27 3.86 -14.45
C LEU A 109 7.78 2.97 -13.31
N TYR A 110 7.10 3.58 -12.33
CA TYR A 110 6.54 2.84 -11.19
C TYR A 110 5.45 1.86 -11.63
N ASP A 111 4.56 2.24 -12.55
CA ASP A 111 3.52 1.34 -13.06
C ASP A 111 4.09 0.13 -13.82
N LYS A 112 5.23 0.30 -14.50
CA LYS A 112 5.95 -0.81 -15.14
C LYS A 112 6.55 -1.76 -14.09
N LEU A 113 7.17 -1.20 -13.05
CA LEU A 113 7.66 -1.99 -11.92
C LEU A 113 6.52 -2.70 -11.20
N ALA A 114 5.36 -2.07 -11.05
CA ALA A 114 4.21 -2.64 -10.37
C ALA A 114 3.61 -3.84 -11.11
N LYS A 115 3.65 -3.84 -12.45
CA LYS A 115 3.23 -5.00 -13.26
C LYS A 115 4.12 -6.23 -13.06
N ILE A 116 5.40 -6.02 -12.75
CA ILE A 116 6.39 -7.09 -12.59
C ILE A 116 6.48 -7.55 -11.12
N GLY A 117 6.48 -6.60 -10.18
CA GLY A 117 6.59 -6.85 -8.74
C GLY A 117 5.26 -7.18 -8.05
N GLY A 118 4.13 -6.96 -8.73
CA GLY A 118 2.80 -7.34 -8.26
C GLY A 118 2.51 -6.80 -6.86
N ALA A 119 2.17 -7.68 -5.93
CA ALA A 119 1.86 -7.29 -4.56
C ALA A 119 3.05 -6.62 -3.83
N GLY A 120 4.29 -6.91 -4.21
CA GLY A 120 5.50 -6.40 -3.58
C GLY A 120 5.71 -4.89 -3.72
N THR A 121 5.20 -4.29 -4.78
CA THR A 121 5.24 -2.84 -5.02
C THR A 121 4.01 -2.11 -4.48
N LEU A 122 2.94 -2.83 -4.16
CA LEU A 122 1.68 -2.27 -3.64
C LEU A 122 1.66 -2.21 -2.11
N VAL A 123 2.36 -3.12 -1.43
CA VAL A 123 2.38 -3.22 0.04
C VAL A 123 3.18 -2.10 0.72
N PRO A 124 4.36 -1.66 0.23
CA PRO A 124 5.13 -0.56 0.81
C PRO A 124 4.44 0.80 0.66
N ILE A 125 4.89 1.81 1.41
CA ILE A 125 4.37 3.18 1.35
C ILE A 125 4.44 3.80 -0.05
N THR A 126 5.40 3.37 -0.87
CA THR A 126 5.54 3.76 -2.27
C THR A 126 4.36 3.29 -3.13
N GLY A 127 3.78 2.13 -2.84
CA GLY A 127 2.58 1.63 -3.53
C GLY A 127 1.36 2.50 -3.29
N PHE A 128 1.20 2.97 -2.05
CA PHE A 128 0.16 3.94 -1.70
C PHE A 128 0.39 5.28 -2.41
N ALA A 129 1.64 5.76 -2.47
CA ALA A 129 1.98 6.97 -3.22
C ALA A 129 1.65 6.85 -4.72
N ASN A 130 1.98 5.73 -5.37
CA ASN A 130 1.59 5.47 -6.76
C ASN A 130 0.07 5.50 -6.94
N ALA A 131 -0.66 4.78 -6.08
CA ALA A 131 -2.13 4.74 -6.13
C ALA A 131 -2.78 6.11 -5.98
N MET A 132 -2.15 7.05 -5.27
CA MET A 132 -2.62 8.44 -5.15
C MET A 132 -2.22 9.31 -6.35
N VAL A 133 -1.00 9.13 -6.85
CA VAL A 133 -0.44 9.99 -7.92
C VAL A 133 -0.98 9.62 -9.30
N SER A 134 -1.23 8.35 -9.58
CA SER A 134 -1.83 7.91 -10.86
C SER A 134 -3.18 8.59 -11.16
N PRO A 135 -4.19 8.56 -10.28
CA PRO A 135 -5.44 9.28 -10.52
C PRO A 135 -5.26 10.81 -10.51
N ALA A 136 -4.28 11.33 -9.78
CA ALA A 136 -3.99 12.76 -9.82
C ALA A 136 -3.48 13.23 -11.19
N LEU A 137 -2.75 12.38 -11.90
CA LEU A 137 -2.27 12.65 -13.25
C LEU A 137 -3.36 12.42 -14.30
N GLU A 138 -4.13 11.34 -14.17
CA GLU A 138 -5.20 10.97 -15.12
C GLU A 138 -6.38 11.96 -15.09
N PHE A 139 -6.85 12.29 -13.90
CA PHE A 139 -8.05 13.12 -13.69
C PHE A 139 -7.73 14.61 -13.53
N LYS A 140 -6.51 15.04 -13.92
CA LYS A 140 -6.13 16.46 -13.93
C LYS A 140 -7.03 17.31 -14.82
N LYS A 141 -7.55 16.73 -15.92
CA LYS A 141 -8.44 17.42 -16.87
C LYS A 141 -9.85 17.65 -16.34
N GLU A 142 -10.27 16.90 -15.31
CA GLU A 142 -11.59 17.02 -14.68
C GLU A 142 -11.62 18.11 -13.58
N GLY A 143 -10.51 18.82 -13.38
CA GLY A 143 -10.38 19.89 -12.40
C GLY A 143 -9.90 19.41 -11.03
N LEU A 144 -9.39 20.35 -10.22
CA LEU A 144 -8.73 20.03 -8.95
C LEU A 144 -9.72 19.50 -7.89
N ILE A 145 -10.93 20.05 -7.83
CA ILE A 145 -11.92 19.72 -6.79
C ILE A 145 -12.74 18.50 -7.21
N LEU A 146 -13.48 18.61 -8.33
CA LEU A 146 -14.43 17.58 -8.76
C LEU A 146 -13.78 16.36 -9.40
N GLY A 147 -12.58 16.52 -9.99
CA GLY A 147 -11.80 15.44 -10.61
C GLY A 147 -10.75 14.86 -9.68
N THR A 148 -9.59 15.53 -9.64
CA THR A 148 -8.38 15.05 -8.93
C THR A 148 -8.65 14.82 -7.43
N GLY A 149 -9.26 15.79 -6.75
CA GLY A 149 -9.52 15.74 -5.31
C GLY A 149 -10.43 14.58 -4.91
N VAL A 150 -11.56 14.41 -5.62
CA VAL A 150 -12.51 13.30 -5.34
C VAL A 150 -11.85 11.93 -5.52
N LYS A 151 -11.06 11.75 -6.59
CA LYS A 151 -10.41 10.46 -6.89
C LYS A 151 -9.28 10.13 -5.93
N MET A 152 -8.50 11.13 -5.51
CA MET A 152 -7.48 10.95 -4.47
C MET A 152 -8.14 10.67 -3.11
N PHE A 153 -9.23 11.36 -2.79
CA PHE A 153 -9.95 11.15 -1.53
C PHE A 153 -10.63 9.78 -1.45
N SER A 154 -11.12 9.21 -2.56
CA SER A 154 -11.70 7.85 -2.53
C SER A 154 -10.67 6.78 -2.16
N ILE A 155 -9.37 7.06 -2.32
CA ILE A 155 -8.26 6.18 -1.92
C ILE A 155 -7.79 6.51 -0.49
N ALA A 156 -7.59 7.80 -0.18
CA ALA A 156 -7.10 8.23 1.14
C ALA A 156 -8.15 8.13 2.25
N GLY A 157 -9.43 8.38 1.94
CA GLY A 157 -10.55 8.40 2.88
C GLY A 157 -10.66 7.12 3.70
N PRO A 158 -10.74 5.93 3.06
CA PRO A 158 -10.75 4.66 3.79
C PRO A 158 -9.53 4.49 4.70
N VAL A 159 -8.33 4.87 4.25
CA VAL A 159 -7.09 4.73 5.04
C VAL A 159 -7.14 5.60 6.30
N ILE A 160 -7.60 6.84 6.19
CA ILE A 160 -7.72 7.77 7.31
C ILE A 160 -8.77 7.27 8.31
N VAL A 161 -9.94 6.82 7.84
CA VAL A 161 -11.03 6.34 8.71
C VAL A 161 -10.59 5.09 9.47
N TYR A 162 -10.13 4.05 8.77
CA TYR A 162 -9.72 2.81 9.42
C TYR A 162 -8.46 2.99 10.28
N GLY A 163 -7.51 3.83 9.85
CA GLY A 163 -6.30 4.14 10.61
C GLY A 163 -6.61 4.86 11.93
N THR A 164 -7.49 5.86 11.89
CA THR A 164 -7.88 6.62 13.10
C THR A 164 -8.72 5.76 14.04
N CYS A 165 -9.70 5.01 13.53
CA CYS A 165 -10.50 4.10 14.35
C CYS A 165 -9.64 3.02 15.02
N ALA A 166 -8.70 2.40 14.27
CA ALA A 166 -7.79 1.41 14.84
C ALA A 166 -6.88 2.00 15.92
N SER A 167 -6.36 3.22 15.70
CA SER A 167 -5.54 3.94 16.67
C SER A 167 -6.31 4.27 17.95
N PHE A 168 -7.58 4.68 17.83
CA PHE A 168 -8.46 4.93 18.97
C PHE A 168 -8.71 3.66 19.79
N ILE A 169 -9.07 2.55 19.13
CA ILE A 169 -9.29 1.26 19.80
C ILE A 169 -8.02 0.78 20.52
N TYR A 170 -6.86 0.86 19.85
CA TYR A 170 -5.58 0.49 20.44
C TYR A 170 -5.24 1.37 21.65
N GLY A 171 -5.45 2.68 21.53
CA GLY A 171 -5.26 3.63 22.64
C GLY A 171 -6.15 3.31 23.85
N LEU A 172 -7.41 2.95 23.60
CA LEU A 172 -8.35 2.56 24.65
C LEU A 172 -7.92 1.27 25.36
N ILE A 173 -7.52 0.25 24.59
CA ILE A 173 -7.00 -1.01 25.14
C ILE A 173 -5.76 -0.75 26.00
N TYR A 174 -4.81 0.04 25.49
CA TYR A 174 -3.59 0.39 26.22
C TYR A 174 -3.89 1.12 27.54
N TYR A 175 -4.84 2.06 27.52
CA TYR A 175 -5.28 2.78 28.71
C TYR A 175 -5.89 1.87 29.77
N ILE A 176 -6.78 0.95 29.38
CA ILE A 176 -7.41 -0.01 30.30
C ILE A 176 -6.36 -0.95 30.90
N ILE A 177 -5.43 -1.47 30.10
CA ILE A 177 -4.35 -2.34 30.60
C ILE A 177 -3.49 -1.59 31.62
N LYS A 178 -3.14 -0.33 31.35
CA LYS A 178 -2.34 0.50 32.26
C LYS A 178 -3.07 0.87 33.56
N MET A 179 -4.40 0.88 33.56
CA MET A 179 -5.20 1.11 34.76
C MET A 179 -5.36 -0.14 35.63
N VAL A 180 -5.27 -1.32 35.03
CA VAL A 180 -5.45 -2.62 35.72
C VAL A 180 -4.12 -3.22 36.20
N ALA A 181 -3.01 -2.95 35.51
CA ALA A 181 -1.66 -3.39 35.86
C ALA A 181 -0.89 -2.31 36.62
#